data_AF-A0A940L648-F1
#
_entry.id   AF-A0A940L648-F1
#
_cell.length_a   1.000
_cell.length_b   1.000
_cell.length_c   1.000
_cell.angle_alpha   90.00
_cell.angle_beta   90.00
_cell.angle_gamma   90.00
#
_symmetry.space_group_name_H-M   'P 1'
#
loop_
_entity.id
_entity.type
_entity.pdbx_description
1 polymer ?
#
loop_
_entity_poly.entity_id
_entity_poly.type
_entity_poly.pdbx_seq_one_letter_code
_entity_poly.pdbx_strand_id
1 'polypeptide(L)'
;MIKKMILTLSVLSLAACAFEKDETGSDPQTRLIAEQNQKVDKNFSGAVGIYSGDLVRSNGVEKIQLSLQILGEPTGKTNKDGTQEILKRQAAAYLRINPVGASLTNFAVTFIRETGELMIVNKTANIGIDEVHTIFAKLAGDKITGRVVSMTGVIGTINLSLTAKENANPSNGTEEEQYARLREQYNTLKGDWVGCVKTTQGSTVPAYTVKMSLSLFEDASDGKTTVPRLAGNFHRDNDPKGALDSQLSGTYRPDLRPATLNITGKPIISNNGYVSTFQGTVADGNYEASFSSTRKGFEGMLYLKKGNTYPAKCAGIK
;
A
#
# COMPACT_ATOMS: atom_id res chain seq x y z
N MET A 1 38.06 37.65 -44.26
CA MET A 1 38.01 36.40 -43.47
C MET A 1 36.61 36.25 -42.87
N ILE A 2 35.82 35.32 -43.42
CA ILE A 2 34.98 34.31 -42.76
C ILE A 2 34.25 34.66 -41.43
N LYS A 3 32.93 34.31 -41.42
CA LYS A 3 32.05 33.94 -40.27
C LYS A 3 31.52 35.12 -39.42
N LYS A 4 30.22 35.26 -39.07
CA LYS A 4 29.07 34.35 -38.99
C LYS A 4 27.76 35.16 -39.11
N MET A 5 26.80 34.63 -39.86
CA MET A 5 25.37 34.85 -39.67
C MET A 5 24.94 34.31 -38.29
N ILE A 6 23.88 34.89 -37.70
CA ILE A 6 22.60 34.18 -37.50
C ILE A 6 21.51 35.25 -37.38
N LEU A 7 20.65 35.26 -38.39
CA LEU A 7 19.38 35.95 -38.41
C LEU A 7 18.36 35.07 -37.65
N THR A 8 17.54 35.74 -36.86
CA THR A 8 16.19 35.39 -36.42
C THR A 8 15.40 34.49 -37.36
N LEU A 9 14.62 33.55 -36.81
CA LEU A 9 13.21 33.37 -37.20
C LEU A 9 12.41 32.62 -36.12
N SER A 10 11.61 33.38 -35.40
CA SER A 10 10.43 32.91 -34.69
C SER A 10 9.33 32.59 -35.71
N VAL A 11 8.91 31.32 -35.81
CA VAL A 11 7.63 30.94 -36.43
C VAL A 11 7.05 29.77 -35.64
N LEU A 12 5.83 29.96 -35.18
CA LEU A 12 4.91 28.93 -34.71
C LEU A 12 4.93 27.72 -35.66
N SER A 13 5.35 26.56 -35.19
CA SER A 13 5.04 25.27 -35.82
C SER A 13 4.01 24.53 -34.99
N LEU A 14 2.76 25.01 -35.10
CA LEU A 14 1.62 24.11 -35.25
C LEU A 14 1.83 23.31 -36.54
N ALA A 15 2.66 22.29 -36.48
CA ALA A 15 2.58 21.13 -37.35
C ALA A 15 1.92 20.06 -36.47
N ALA A 16 0.65 19.68 -36.65
CA ALA A 16 0.29 18.88 -37.80
C ALA A 16 1.49 18.03 -38.23
N CYS A 17 1.90 17.07 -37.39
CA CYS A 17 2.47 15.84 -37.93
C CYS A 17 1.36 15.23 -38.78
N ALA A 18 1.30 15.72 -40.02
CA ALA A 18 0.75 15.00 -41.13
C ALA A 18 1.33 13.59 -41.03
N PHE A 19 0.44 12.62 -40.90
CA PHE A 19 0.79 11.25 -41.21
C PHE A 19 1.46 11.30 -42.58
N GLU A 20 2.75 10.96 -42.64
CA GLU A 20 3.37 10.48 -43.87
C GLU A 20 2.51 9.30 -44.32
N LYS A 21 1.64 9.63 -45.27
CA LYS A 21 0.78 8.70 -45.95
C LYS A 21 1.57 8.19 -47.14
N ASP A 22 2.70 7.54 -46.86
CA ASP A 22 3.46 6.70 -47.78
C ASP A 22 4.69 6.14 -47.06
N GLU A 23 4.56 4.97 -46.44
CA GLU A 23 5.59 3.91 -46.51
C GLU A 23 4.90 2.56 -46.29
N THR A 24 4.85 1.75 -47.34
CA THR A 24 4.53 0.32 -47.35
C THR A 24 5.58 -0.51 -46.59
N GLY A 25 5.90 -0.13 -45.36
CA GLY A 25 7.03 -0.66 -44.60
C GLY A 25 6.88 -0.67 -43.07
N SER A 26 5.93 0.05 -42.46
CA SER A 26 5.66 -0.09 -41.02
C SER A 26 4.91 -1.39 -40.76
N ASP A 27 5.44 -2.25 -39.87
CA ASP A 27 4.73 -3.45 -39.41
C ASP A 27 3.32 -3.04 -38.94
N PRO A 28 2.24 -3.65 -39.48
CA PRO A 28 0.87 -3.37 -39.05
C PRO A 28 0.70 -3.38 -37.53
N GLN A 29 1.48 -4.18 -36.80
CA GLN A 29 1.47 -4.17 -35.33
C GLN A 29 2.03 -2.89 -34.71
N THR A 30 3.17 -2.38 -35.19
CA THR A 30 3.76 -1.13 -34.68
C THR A 30 2.81 0.04 -34.91
N ARG A 31 2.11 0.07 -36.06
CA ARG A 31 1.08 1.09 -36.32
C ARG A 31 -0.08 1.00 -35.32
N LEU A 32 -0.58 -0.20 -35.04
CA LEU A 32 -1.65 -0.42 -34.06
C LEU A 32 -1.23 0.03 -32.65
N ILE A 33 0.01 -0.21 -32.24
CA ILE A 33 0.53 0.23 -30.94
C ILE A 33 0.66 1.74 -30.88
N ALA A 34 1.16 2.38 -31.95
CA ALA A 34 1.22 3.84 -32.03
C ALA A 34 -0.19 4.47 -31.95
N GLU A 35 -1.17 3.91 -32.65
CA GLU A 35 -2.58 4.33 -32.59
C GLU A 35 -3.16 4.16 -31.18
N GLN A 36 -2.89 3.03 -30.50
CA GLN A 36 -3.32 2.78 -29.12
C GLN A 36 -2.69 3.77 -28.14
N ASN A 37 -1.38 3.99 -28.24
CA ASN A 37 -0.65 4.95 -27.41
C ASN A 37 -1.22 6.36 -27.57
N GLN A 38 -1.43 6.79 -28.82
CA GLN A 38 -2.03 8.09 -29.11
C GLN A 38 -3.45 8.21 -28.53
N LYS A 39 -4.24 7.13 -28.59
CA LYS A 39 -5.58 7.11 -27.99
C LYS A 39 -5.52 7.25 -26.47
N VAL A 40 -4.59 6.58 -25.79
CA VAL A 40 -4.39 6.71 -24.34
C VAL A 40 -3.98 8.14 -23.98
N ASP A 41 -2.97 8.69 -24.67
CA ASP A 41 -2.48 10.04 -24.42
C ASP A 41 -3.60 11.08 -24.63
N LYS A 42 -4.32 11.00 -25.76
CA LYS A 42 -5.41 11.94 -26.09
C LYS A 42 -6.58 11.86 -25.12
N ASN A 43 -6.91 10.67 -24.63
CA ASN A 43 -8.09 10.48 -23.79
C ASN A 43 -7.78 10.79 -22.31
N PHE A 44 -6.58 10.47 -21.84
CA PHE A 44 -6.29 10.46 -20.40
C PHE A 44 -5.37 11.58 -19.92
N SER A 45 -4.57 12.22 -20.79
CA SER A 45 -3.62 13.28 -20.38
C SER A 45 -4.25 14.42 -19.57
N GLY A 46 -5.52 14.76 -19.82
CA GLY A 46 -6.22 15.79 -19.05
C GLY A 46 -6.62 15.36 -17.63
N ALA A 47 -6.68 14.06 -17.36
CA ALA A 47 -7.02 13.50 -16.05
C ALA A 47 -5.78 13.20 -15.20
N VAL A 48 -4.62 13.06 -15.83
CA VAL A 48 -3.35 12.77 -15.18
C VAL A 48 -2.99 13.82 -14.13
N GLY A 49 -2.57 13.36 -12.96
CA GLY A 49 -2.24 14.23 -11.83
C GLY A 49 -2.40 13.55 -10.48
N ILE A 50 -2.07 14.29 -9.43
CA ILE A 50 -2.17 13.88 -8.04
C ILE A 50 -3.36 14.60 -7.42
N TYR A 51 -4.27 13.83 -6.84
CA TYR A 51 -5.48 14.32 -6.20
C TYR A 51 -5.48 13.93 -4.73
N SER A 52 -5.71 14.87 -3.84
CA SER A 52 -5.76 14.61 -2.40
C SER A 52 -7.04 15.15 -1.79
N GLY A 53 -7.49 14.51 -0.71
CA GLY A 53 -8.71 14.89 -0.03
C GLY A 53 -9.18 13.78 0.90
N ASP A 54 -10.49 13.63 1.01
CA ASP A 54 -11.10 12.80 2.03
C ASP A 54 -11.85 11.61 1.44
N LEU A 55 -11.74 10.46 2.11
CA LEU A 55 -12.63 9.33 2.02
C LEU A 55 -13.53 9.32 3.25
N VAL A 56 -14.80 9.64 3.05
CA VAL A 56 -15.84 9.66 4.09
C VAL A 56 -16.47 8.29 4.18
N ARG A 57 -16.37 7.66 5.34
CA ARG A 57 -16.98 6.36 5.68
C ARG A 57 -18.01 6.53 6.79
N SER A 58 -18.77 5.47 7.06
CA SER A 58 -19.72 5.45 8.19
C SER A 58 -19.06 5.59 9.56
N ASN A 59 -17.78 5.21 9.69
CA ASN A 59 -17.02 5.20 10.94
C ASN A 59 -15.99 6.34 11.06
N GLY A 60 -15.95 7.27 10.11
CA GLY A 60 -15.02 8.40 10.17
C GLY A 60 -14.58 8.92 8.80
N VAL A 61 -13.59 9.80 8.84
CA VAL A 61 -13.00 10.43 7.65
C VAL A 61 -11.53 10.05 7.57
N GLU A 62 -11.12 9.55 6.41
CA GLU A 62 -9.73 9.18 6.11
C GLU A 62 -9.15 10.19 5.12
N LYS A 63 -7.95 10.69 5.37
CA LYS A 63 -7.23 11.51 4.37
C LYS A 63 -6.53 10.58 3.38
N ILE A 64 -6.73 10.81 2.09
CA ILE A 64 -6.22 9.95 1.02
C ILE A 64 -5.60 10.76 -0.12
N GLN A 65 -4.80 10.08 -0.93
CA GLN A 65 -4.25 10.56 -2.19
C GLN A 65 -4.48 9.53 -3.29
N LEU A 66 -4.82 10.01 -4.47
CA LEU A 66 -4.99 9.26 -5.70
C LEU A 66 -4.08 9.86 -6.76
N SER A 67 -3.13 9.09 -7.27
CA SER A 67 -2.30 9.46 -8.42
C SER A 67 -2.85 8.79 -9.67
N LEU A 68 -3.13 9.58 -10.72
CA LEU A 68 -3.52 9.11 -12.05
C LEU A 68 -2.36 9.34 -13.01
N GLN A 69 -1.91 8.29 -13.70
CA GLN A 69 -0.69 8.32 -14.52
C GLN A 69 -0.79 7.45 -15.77
N ILE A 70 0.05 7.74 -16.76
CA ILE A 70 0.24 6.89 -17.96
C ILE A 70 1.53 6.09 -17.76
N LEU A 71 1.42 4.76 -17.75
CA LEU A 71 2.58 3.86 -17.67
C LEU A 71 2.92 3.32 -19.05
N GLY A 72 4.21 3.26 -19.37
CA GLY A 72 4.73 2.52 -20.51
C GLY A 72 5.22 1.14 -20.08
N GLU A 73 4.76 0.10 -20.77
CA GLU A 73 5.20 -1.28 -20.55
C GLU A 73 5.90 -1.82 -21.81
N PRO A 74 7.08 -2.43 -21.68
CA PRO A 74 7.73 -3.09 -22.81
C PRO A 74 6.86 -4.23 -23.34
N THR A 75 6.66 -4.30 -24.65
CA THR A 75 5.91 -5.40 -25.27
C THR A 75 6.73 -6.69 -25.38
N GLY A 76 8.02 -6.64 -25.03
CA GLY A 76 8.99 -7.72 -25.25
C GLY A 76 9.52 -7.78 -26.68
N LYS A 77 9.09 -6.86 -27.55
CA LYS A 77 9.58 -6.69 -28.92
C LYS A 77 10.44 -5.45 -29.05
N THR A 78 11.23 -5.43 -30.11
CA THR A 78 12.10 -4.33 -30.48
C THR A 78 11.64 -3.77 -31.81
N ASN A 79 11.56 -2.45 -31.91
CA ASN A 79 11.35 -1.72 -33.14
C ASN A 79 12.49 -2.00 -34.14
N LYS A 80 12.27 -1.67 -35.43
CA LYS A 80 13.27 -1.85 -36.48
C LYS A 80 14.57 -1.06 -36.25
N ASP A 81 14.50 0.01 -35.45
CA ASP A 81 15.63 0.86 -35.07
C ASP A 81 16.41 0.34 -33.84
N GLY A 82 16.03 -0.82 -33.28
CA GLY A 82 16.67 -1.40 -32.10
C GLY A 82 16.13 -0.89 -30.76
N THR A 83 15.16 0.01 -30.74
CA THR A 83 14.52 0.49 -29.50
C THR A 83 13.43 -0.47 -29.01
N GLN A 84 13.20 -0.53 -27.70
CA GLN A 84 12.10 -1.34 -27.16
C GLN A 84 10.74 -0.75 -27.57
N GLU A 85 9.85 -1.62 -28.04
CA GLU A 85 8.48 -1.25 -28.31
C GLU A 85 7.70 -1.14 -26.98
N ILE A 86 7.01 -0.02 -26.78
CA ILE A 86 6.33 0.33 -25.52
C ILE A 86 4.84 0.47 -25.77
N LEU A 87 4.04 -0.25 -24.99
CA LEU A 87 2.60 -0.07 -24.91
C LEU A 87 2.25 0.80 -23.71
N LYS A 88 1.51 1.88 -23.94
CA LYS A 88 1.03 2.76 -22.88
C LYS A 88 -0.31 2.27 -22.32
N ARG A 89 -0.47 2.38 -21.00
CA ARG A 89 -1.75 2.13 -20.32
C ARG A 89 -2.01 3.14 -19.22
N GLN A 90 -3.30 3.33 -18.93
CA GLN A 90 -3.75 4.15 -17.80
C GLN A 90 -3.57 3.37 -16.50
N ALA A 91 -3.04 4.02 -15.48
CA ALA A 91 -2.86 3.43 -14.17
C ALA A 91 -3.15 4.43 -13.06
N ALA A 92 -3.43 3.90 -11.87
CA ALA A 92 -3.52 4.70 -10.67
C ALA A 92 -2.78 4.08 -9.48
N ALA A 93 -2.42 4.95 -8.53
CA ALA A 93 -1.94 4.58 -7.22
C ALA A 93 -2.79 5.28 -6.15
N TYR A 94 -3.06 4.57 -5.07
CA TYR A 94 -3.87 5.02 -3.95
C TYR A 94 -3.05 4.95 -2.66
N LEU A 95 -3.02 6.04 -1.90
CA LEU A 95 -2.33 6.13 -0.63
C LEU A 95 -3.28 6.65 0.44
N ARG A 96 -3.30 5.99 1.59
CA ARG A 96 -3.95 6.54 2.80
C ARG A 96 -2.93 7.34 3.58
N ILE A 97 -3.22 8.63 3.68
CA ILE A 97 -2.40 9.64 4.34
C ILE A 97 -2.69 9.67 5.86
N ASN A 98 -3.96 9.47 6.25
CA ASN A 98 -4.36 9.31 7.64
C ASN A 98 -5.65 8.46 7.73
N PRO A 99 -5.63 7.27 8.37
CA PRO A 99 -4.46 6.61 8.94
C PRO A 99 -3.39 6.32 7.88
N VAL A 100 -2.11 6.40 8.25
CA VAL A 100 -0.99 6.01 7.39
C VAL A 100 -1.17 4.54 6.99
N GLY A 101 -1.14 4.28 5.69
CA GLY A 101 -1.23 2.94 5.12
C GLY A 101 -0.19 2.74 4.02
N ALA A 102 -0.03 1.48 3.59
CA ALA A 102 0.82 1.17 2.44
C ALA A 102 0.23 1.78 1.16
N SER A 103 1.11 2.21 0.25
CA SER A 103 0.69 2.62 -1.09
C SER A 103 0.20 1.41 -1.86
N LEU A 104 -1.03 1.48 -2.37
CA LEU A 104 -1.60 0.50 -3.28
C LEU A 104 -1.36 1.01 -4.70
N THR A 105 -0.64 0.25 -5.52
CA THR A 105 -0.22 0.68 -6.86
C THR A 105 -0.85 -0.19 -7.95
N ASN A 106 -0.66 0.20 -9.22
CA ASN A 106 -1.07 -0.57 -10.40
C ASN A 106 -2.58 -0.82 -10.53
N PHE A 107 -3.41 0.11 -10.06
CA PHE A 107 -4.84 0.03 -10.33
C PHE A 107 -5.08 0.19 -11.83
N ALA A 108 -5.99 -0.60 -12.37
CA ALA A 108 -6.47 -0.42 -13.73
C ALA A 108 -7.44 0.76 -13.78
N VAL A 109 -7.26 1.66 -14.75
CA VAL A 109 -8.11 2.85 -14.91
C VAL A 109 -8.88 2.76 -16.22
N THR A 110 -10.17 3.06 -16.15
CA THR A 110 -11.03 3.35 -17.31
C THR A 110 -11.54 4.78 -17.16
N PHE A 111 -11.32 5.61 -18.18
CA PHE A 111 -11.76 6.99 -18.20
C PHE A 111 -12.51 7.31 -19.48
N ILE A 112 -13.69 7.92 -19.35
CA ILE A 112 -14.52 8.40 -20.46
C ILE A 112 -14.41 9.92 -20.48
N ARG A 113 -13.68 10.46 -21.47
CA ARG A 113 -13.34 11.89 -21.53
C ARG A 113 -14.56 12.79 -21.66
N GLU A 114 -15.59 12.32 -22.38
CA GLU A 114 -16.80 13.09 -22.70
C GLU A 114 -17.69 13.28 -21.48
N THR A 115 -17.77 12.28 -20.59
CA THR A 115 -18.61 12.31 -19.39
C THR A 115 -17.81 12.66 -18.13
N GLY A 116 -16.48 12.52 -18.17
CA GLY A 116 -15.59 12.62 -17.02
C GLY A 116 -15.67 11.41 -16.09
N GLU A 117 -16.33 10.33 -16.51
CA GLU A 117 -16.49 9.13 -15.69
C GLU A 117 -15.17 8.37 -15.56
N LEU A 118 -14.86 7.97 -14.34
CA LEU A 118 -13.63 7.32 -13.94
C LEU A 118 -13.95 6.05 -13.16
N MET A 119 -13.41 4.92 -13.60
CA MET A 119 -13.47 3.66 -12.88
C MET A 119 -12.05 3.18 -12.63
N ILE A 120 -11.71 2.99 -11.36
CA ILE A 120 -10.37 2.60 -10.91
C ILE A 120 -10.49 1.29 -10.15
N VAL A 121 -9.79 0.24 -10.59
CA VAL A 121 -9.96 -1.13 -10.07
C VAL A 121 -8.63 -1.68 -9.55
N ASN A 122 -8.63 -2.07 -8.27
CA ASN A 122 -7.58 -2.85 -7.64
C ASN A 122 -7.83 -4.34 -7.86
N LYS A 123 -7.11 -4.95 -8.80
CA LYS A 123 -7.28 -6.39 -9.11
C LYS A 123 -6.70 -7.32 -8.03
N THR A 124 -5.97 -6.79 -7.04
CA THR A 124 -5.34 -7.59 -5.97
C THR A 124 -6.06 -7.46 -4.62
N ALA A 125 -7.20 -6.77 -4.57
CA ALA A 125 -7.96 -6.63 -3.33
C ALA A 125 -8.45 -7.99 -2.81
N ASN A 126 -8.50 -8.14 -1.49
CA ASN A 126 -8.88 -9.37 -0.81
C ASN A 126 -10.31 -9.29 -0.25
N ILE A 127 -11.12 -10.35 -0.44
CA ILE A 127 -12.51 -10.45 0.05
C ILE A 127 -12.59 -10.35 1.58
N GLY A 128 -11.57 -10.80 2.32
CA GLY A 128 -11.57 -10.82 3.77
C GLY A 128 -11.23 -9.49 4.46
N ILE A 129 -10.94 -8.44 3.69
CA ILE A 129 -10.48 -7.14 4.22
C ILE A 129 -11.30 -6.03 3.55
N ASP A 130 -11.80 -5.08 4.34
CA ASP A 130 -12.50 -3.89 3.82
C ASP A 130 -11.52 -2.86 3.20
N GLU A 131 -10.83 -3.29 2.15
CA GLU A 131 -9.86 -2.53 1.37
C GLU A 131 -10.49 -1.96 0.09
N VAL A 132 -9.90 -0.90 -0.45
CA VAL A 132 -10.35 -0.30 -1.71
C VAL A 132 -10.20 -1.32 -2.85
N HIS A 133 -11.34 -1.76 -3.39
CA HIS A 133 -11.39 -2.60 -4.58
C HIS A 133 -11.71 -1.78 -5.82
N THR A 134 -12.78 -0.97 -5.79
CA THR A 134 -13.16 -0.15 -6.94
C THR A 134 -13.54 1.26 -6.50
N ILE A 135 -13.08 2.26 -7.27
CA ILE A 135 -13.51 3.64 -7.15
C ILE A 135 -14.32 3.96 -8.42
N PHE A 136 -15.60 4.27 -8.25
CA PHE A 136 -16.44 4.83 -9.30
C PHE A 136 -16.57 6.33 -9.04
N ALA A 137 -15.98 7.14 -9.90
CA ALA A 137 -15.88 8.58 -9.70
C ALA A 137 -16.17 9.37 -10.97
N LYS A 138 -16.31 10.67 -10.80
CA LYS A 138 -16.40 11.66 -11.85
C LYS A 138 -15.33 12.70 -11.64
N LEU A 139 -14.53 12.93 -12.67
CA LEU A 139 -13.59 14.05 -12.77
C LEU A 139 -14.33 15.24 -13.41
N ALA A 140 -14.41 16.35 -12.68
CA ALA A 140 -14.98 17.60 -13.16
C ALA A 140 -14.03 18.76 -12.83
N GLY A 141 -13.32 19.25 -13.85
CA GLY A 141 -12.21 20.18 -13.66
C GLY A 141 -11.13 19.52 -12.78
N ASP A 142 -10.73 20.21 -11.72
CA ASP A 142 -9.68 19.76 -10.80
C ASP A 142 -10.23 18.91 -9.63
N LYS A 143 -11.46 18.38 -9.73
CA LYS A 143 -12.10 17.61 -8.65
C LYS A 143 -12.51 16.22 -9.06
N ILE A 144 -12.17 15.24 -8.23
CA ILE A 144 -12.65 13.86 -8.32
C ILE A 144 -13.63 13.62 -7.18
N THR A 145 -14.87 13.28 -7.53
CA THR A 145 -15.90 12.90 -6.55
C THR A 145 -16.49 11.55 -6.93
N GLY A 146 -16.76 10.69 -5.95
CA GLY A 146 -17.19 9.33 -6.27
C GLY A 146 -17.52 8.46 -5.08
N ARG A 147 -17.90 7.22 -5.38
CA ARG A 147 -18.11 6.15 -4.41
C ARG A 147 -16.94 5.17 -4.44
N VAL A 148 -16.60 4.66 -3.27
CA VAL A 148 -15.57 3.64 -3.11
C VAL A 148 -16.23 2.35 -2.62
N VAL A 149 -15.78 1.25 -3.18
CA VAL A 149 -16.36 -0.09 -3.02
C VAL A 149 -15.22 -1.04 -2.66
N SER A 150 -15.41 -1.83 -1.62
CA SER A 150 -14.60 -3.01 -1.31
C SER A 150 -15.19 -4.24 -1.99
N MET A 151 -14.56 -5.40 -1.82
CA MET A 151 -15.13 -6.64 -2.36
C MET A 151 -16.45 -7.05 -1.69
N THR A 152 -16.77 -6.49 -0.51
CA THR A 152 -17.95 -6.85 0.28
C THR A 152 -19.08 -5.81 0.19
N GLY A 153 -18.80 -4.59 -0.25
CA GLY A 153 -19.82 -3.56 -0.41
C GLY A 153 -19.28 -2.15 -0.56
N VAL A 154 -20.19 -1.17 -0.48
CA VAL A 154 -19.81 0.26 -0.52
C VAL A 154 -19.16 0.63 0.81
N ILE A 155 -17.96 1.21 0.74
CA ILE A 155 -17.22 1.63 1.95
C ILE A 155 -17.38 3.12 2.26
N GLY A 156 -17.66 3.93 1.24
CA GLY A 156 -17.76 5.37 1.43
C GLY A 156 -17.74 6.18 0.15
N THR A 157 -17.52 7.49 0.29
CA THR A 157 -17.43 8.45 -0.80
C THR A 157 -16.15 9.26 -0.73
N ILE A 158 -15.59 9.60 -1.89
CA ILE A 158 -14.40 10.44 -1.99
C ILE A 158 -14.74 11.83 -2.50
N ASN A 159 -13.98 12.81 -2.02
CA ASN A 159 -13.93 14.16 -2.56
C ASN A 159 -12.47 14.62 -2.56
N LEU A 160 -11.86 14.64 -3.74
CA LEU A 160 -10.45 14.91 -3.95
C LEU A 160 -10.28 16.13 -4.86
N SER A 161 -9.25 16.93 -4.60
CA SER A 161 -8.86 18.06 -5.44
C SER A 161 -7.45 17.85 -5.98
N LEU A 162 -7.21 18.30 -7.22
CA LEU A 162 -5.91 18.27 -7.85
C LEU A 162 -4.92 19.08 -7.01
N THR A 163 -3.86 18.44 -6.56
CA THR A 163 -2.78 19.05 -5.77
C THR A 163 -1.53 19.25 -6.61
N ALA A 164 -1.29 18.40 -7.61
CA ALA A 164 -0.18 18.57 -8.54
C ALA A 164 -0.44 17.91 -9.90
N LYS A 165 0.11 18.49 -10.98
CA LYS A 165 0.24 17.82 -12.29
C LYS A 165 1.55 17.02 -12.31
N GLU A 166 1.62 15.96 -13.13
CA GLU A 166 2.59 14.84 -13.20
C GLU A 166 4.11 15.15 -13.06
N ASN A 167 4.54 16.41 -12.91
CA ASN A 167 5.94 16.81 -12.69
C ASN A 167 6.31 17.15 -11.25
N ALA A 168 5.37 17.15 -10.30
CA ALA A 168 5.76 17.02 -8.91
C ALA A 168 5.91 15.53 -8.66
N ASN A 169 7.16 15.06 -8.57
CA ASN A 169 7.44 13.90 -7.73
C ASN A 169 6.57 14.10 -6.47
N PRO A 170 5.65 13.20 -6.10
CA PRO A 170 5.04 13.27 -4.79
C PRO A 170 6.17 13.00 -3.83
N SER A 171 6.99 14.00 -3.57
CA SER A 171 7.60 14.18 -2.29
C SER A 171 6.40 14.20 -1.37
N ASN A 172 6.10 13.03 -0.81
CA ASN A 172 5.50 12.82 0.48
C ASN A 172 5.33 14.17 1.19
N GLY A 173 4.13 14.53 1.65
CA GLY A 173 4.08 15.45 2.80
C GLY A 173 5.15 14.95 3.75
N THR A 174 6.15 15.81 4.04
CA THR A 174 7.58 15.44 4.16
C THR A 174 7.76 14.05 4.76
N GLU A 175 8.67 13.19 4.29
CA GLU A 175 8.84 11.83 4.88
C GLU A 175 8.77 11.81 6.42
N GLU A 176 9.27 12.89 7.04
CA GLU A 176 9.12 13.20 8.45
C GLU A 176 7.66 13.37 8.97
N GLU A 177 6.75 14.06 8.27
CA GLU A 177 5.31 14.07 8.58
C GLU A 177 4.69 12.67 8.50
N GLN A 178 5.08 11.86 7.51
CA GLN A 178 4.60 10.48 7.41
C GLN A 178 5.13 9.66 8.60
N TYR A 179 6.40 9.80 8.93
CA TYR A 179 7.02 9.15 10.08
C TYR A 179 6.40 9.65 11.40
N ALA A 180 6.10 10.94 11.55
CA ALA A 180 5.44 11.49 12.73
C ALA A 180 4.06 10.86 12.97
N ARG A 181 3.26 10.68 11.91
CA ARG A 181 1.97 10.00 12.01
C ARG A 181 2.13 8.51 12.31
N LEU A 182 3.14 7.87 11.73
CA LEU A 182 3.45 6.47 12.01
C LEU A 182 3.90 6.28 13.47
N ARG A 183 4.69 7.21 14.03
CA ARG A 183 5.04 7.25 15.46
C ARG A 183 3.79 7.33 16.34
N GLU A 184 2.85 8.21 16.00
CA GLU A 184 1.58 8.35 16.74
C GLU A 184 0.79 7.02 16.72
N GLN A 185 0.68 6.38 15.56
CA GLN A 185 0.01 5.08 15.43
C GLN A 185 0.69 3.99 16.27
N TYR A 186 2.01 3.84 16.17
CA TYR A 186 2.75 2.84 16.93
C TYR A 186 2.77 3.12 18.44
N ASN A 187 2.70 4.39 18.84
CA ASN A 187 2.54 4.78 20.25
C ASN A 187 1.24 4.23 20.86
N THR A 188 0.19 4.00 20.07
CA THR A 188 -1.04 3.35 20.58
C THR A 188 -0.84 1.86 20.87
N LEU A 189 0.12 1.20 20.22
CA LEU A 189 0.39 -0.23 20.38
C LEU A 189 1.47 -0.53 21.43
N LYS A 190 2.40 0.41 21.66
CA LYS A 190 3.51 0.19 22.59
C LYS A 190 3.02 -0.14 24.01
N GLY A 191 3.79 -0.97 24.70
CA GLY A 191 3.55 -1.42 26.06
C GLY A 191 3.55 -2.94 26.17
N ASP A 192 3.21 -3.40 27.37
CA ASP A 192 3.14 -4.82 27.67
C ASP A 192 1.75 -5.37 27.38
N TRP A 193 1.74 -6.61 26.92
CA TRP A 193 0.58 -7.39 26.54
C TRP A 193 0.67 -8.75 27.21
N VAL A 194 -0.41 -9.17 27.85
CA VAL A 194 -0.49 -10.48 28.51
C VAL A 194 -1.63 -11.29 27.93
N GLY A 195 -1.47 -12.61 27.90
CA GLY A 195 -2.51 -13.47 27.37
C GLY A 195 -2.11 -14.93 27.24
N CYS A 196 -2.65 -15.62 26.25
CA CYS A 196 -2.49 -17.06 26.10
C CYS A 196 -2.52 -17.50 24.65
N VAL A 197 -1.92 -18.66 24.42
CA VAL A 197 -2.04 -19.43 23.18
C VAL A 197 -2.97 -20.62 23.45
N LYS A 198 -4.06 -20.70 22.69
CA LYS A 198 -4.88 -21.91 22.59
C LYS A 198 -4.38 -22.75 21.43
N THR A 199 -3.76 -23.87 21.75
CA THR A 199 -3.19 -24.77 20.75
C THR A 199 -4.29 -25.54 20.00
N THR A 200 -3.96 -25.97 18.78
CA THR A 200 -4.88 -26.74 17.93
C THR A 200 -5.27 -28.06 18.59
N GLN A 201 -6.50 -28.52 18.36
CA GLN A 201 -6.99 -29.81 18.86
C GLN A 201 -6.07 -30.95 18.37
N GLY A 202 -5.52 -31.74 19.29
CA GLY A 202 -4.53 -32.80 18.99
C GLY A 202 -3.06 -32.37 19.13
N SER A 203 -2.77 -31.11 19.46
CA SER A 203 -1.42 -30.67 19.81
C SER A 203 -0.91 -31.35 21.09
N THR A 204 0.36 -31.79 21.08
CA THR A 204 1.05 -32.29 22.28
C THR A 204 1.47 -31.16 23.24
N VAL A 205 1.43 -29.91 22.77
CA VAL A 205 1.68 -28.73 23.59
C VAL A 205 0.34 -28.25 24.14
N PRO A 206 0.13 -28.23 25.48
CA PRO A 206 -1.10 -27.71 26.07
C PRO A 206 -1.24 -26.21 25.77
N ALA A 207 -2.41 -25.64 26.00
CA ALA A 207 -2.55 -24.19 26.02
C ALA A 207 -1.67 -23.59 27.14
N TYR A 208 -1.09 -22.42 26.91
CA TYR A 208 -0.15 -21.78 27.85
C TYR A 208 -0.30 -20.26 27.86
N THR A 209 0.13 -19.63 28.95
CA THR A 209 0.19 -18.17 29.06
C THR A 209 1.46 -17.58 28.44
N VAL A 210 1.35 -16.35 27.97
CA VAL A 210 2.41 -15.63 27.26
C VAL A 210 2.42 -14.16 27.63
N LYS A 211 3.58 -13.55 27.44
CA LYS A 211 3.79 -12.10 27.56
C LYS A 211 4.45 -11.58 26.30
N MET A 212 4.03 -10.41 25.85
CA MET A 212 4.58 -9.71 24.71
C MET A 212 4.81 -8.26 25.10
N SER A 213 6.01 -7.75 24.88
CA SER A 213 6.31 -6.33 25.04
C SER A 213 6.58 -5.74 23.68
N LEU A 214 5.88 -4.66 23.32
CA LEU A 214 6.04 -3.95 22.06
C LEU A 214 6.54 -2.53 22.34
N SER A 215 7.55 -2.12 21.60
CA SER A 215 8.23 -0.83 21.73
C SER A 215 8.38 -0.19 20.35
N LEU A 216 8.40 1.14 20.36
CA LEU A 216 8.75 1.94 19.20
C LEU A 216 10.28 2.04 19.12
N PHE A 217 10.84 1.63 18.00
CA PHE A 217 12.25 1.83 17.67
C PHE A 217 12.38 2.79 16.49
N GLU A 218 13.48 3.49 16.45
CA GLU A 218 13.82 4.44 15.40
C GLU A 218 15.12 3.98 14.73
N ASP A 219 15.02 3.55 13.47
CA ASP A 219 16.21 3.21 12.68
C ASP A 219 16.68 4.45 11.91
N ALA A 220 17.99 4.68 11.88
CA ALA A 220 18.55 5.78 11.10
C ALA A 220 18.42 5.48 9.60
N SER A 221 17.80 6.39 8.84
CA SER A 221 17.70 6.30 7.37
C SER A 221 18.91 6.94 6.69
N ASP A 222 19.21 8.19 7.03
CA ASP A 222 20.24 9.03 6.39
C ASP A 222 20.97 9.96 7.39
N GLY A 223 20.96 9.60 8.67
CA GLY A 223 21.61 10.37 9.74
C GLY A 223 20.86 11.63 10.19
N LYS A 224 19.78 12.03 9.50
CA LYS A 224 18.88 13.13 9.90
C LYS A 224 17.43 12.67 10.08
N THR A 225 17.02 11.63 9.36
CA THR A 225 15.67 11.10 9.37
C THR A 225 15.64 9.74 10.04
N THR A 226 14.70 9.53 10.95
CA THR A 226 14.48 8.24 11.61
C THR A 226 13.22 7.58 11.10
N VAL A 227 13.31 6.28 10.81
CA VAL A 227 12.15 5.47 10.40
C VAL A 227 11.59 4.76 11.64
N PRO A 228 10.35 5.06 12.04
CA PRO A 228 9.73 4.38 13.17
C PRO A 228 9.36 2.95 12.78
N ARG A 229 9.68 1.99 13.66
CA ARG A 229 9.25 0.59 13.56
C ARG A 229 8.74 0.05 14.88
N LEU A 230 7.85 -0.93 14.82
CA LEU A 230 7.38 -1.65 15.99
C LEU A 230 8.26 -2.89 16.19
N ALA A 231 8.91 -3.00 17.34
CA ALA A 231 9.70 -4.18 17.69
C ALA A 231 9.57 -4.49 19.17
N GLY A 232 9.99 -5.67 19.60
CA GLY A 232 9.70 -6.10 20.95
C GLY A 232 10.18 -7.49 21.27
N ASN A 233 9.64 -8.07 22.34
CA ASN A 233 9.96 -9.41 22.78
C ASN A 233 8.69 -10.21 23.04
N PHE A 234 8.73 -11.50 22.73
CA PHE A 234 7.70 -12.46 23.09
C PHE A 234 8.29 -13.53 24.00
N HIS A 235 7.64 -13.76 25.13
CA HIS A 235 8.03 -14.71 26.17
C HIS A 235 6.89 -15.68 26.45
N ARG A 236 7.23 -16.95 26.63
CA ARG A 236 6.31 -18.00 27.09
C ARG A 236 6.57 -18.22 28.57
N ASP A 237 5.56 -18.08 29.41
CA ASP A 237 5.75 -18.17 30.87
C ASP A 237 6.26 -19.57 31.31
N ASN A 238 6.06 -20.60 30.48
CA ASN A 238 6.52 -21.96 30.72
C ASN A 238 7.90 -22.28 30.11
N ASP A 239 8.64 -21.29 29.59
CA ASP A 239 10.02 -21.46 29.14
C ASP A 239 11.02 -21.03 30.23
N PRO A 240 11.50 -21.96 31.09
CA PRO A 240 12.32 -21.65 32.26
C PRO A 240 13.71 -21.08 31.93
N LYS A 241 14.12 -21.04 30.66
CA LYS A 241 15.45 -20.54 30.24
C LYS A 241 15.38 -19.40 29.22
N GLY A 242 14.20 -18.92 28.86
CA GLY A 242 14.02 -17.90 27.80
C GLY A 242 14.61 -18.33 26.46
N ALA A 243 14.79 -19.64 26.24
CA ALA A 243 15.48 -20.16 25.05
C ALA A 243 14.67 -19.92 23.77
N LEU A 244 13.35 -19.75 23.90
CA LEU A 244 12.40 -19.44 22.83
C LEU A 244 11.94 -17.99 22.85
N ASP A 245 12.55 -17.14 23.68
CA ASP A 245 12.31 -15.71 23.65
C ASP A 245 12.62 -15.19 22.26
N SER A 246 11.63 -14.50 21.69
CA SER A 246 11.68 -14.07 20.30
C SER A 246 11.74 -12.55 20.21
N GLN A 247 12.73 -12.03 19.51
CA GLN A 247 12.75 -10.63 19.06
C GLN A 247 11.71 -10.44 17.97
N LEU A 248 10.83 -9.47 18.18
CA LEU A 248 9.68 -9.19 17.34
C LEU A 248 9.95 -8.04 16.39
N SER A 249 9.36 -8.13 15.21
CA SER A 249 9.17 -7.03 14.27
C SER A 249 7.71 -7.04 13.81
N GLY A 250 7.04 -5.88 13.92
CA GLY A 250 5.61 -5.74 13.67
C GLY A 250 5.31 -4.79 12.51
N THR A 251 4.33 -5.16 11.68
CA THR A 251 3.68 -4.30 10.69
C THR A 251 2.23 -4.08 11.10
N TYR A 252 1.87 -2.83 11.38
CA TYR A 252 0.50 -2.46 11.73
C TYR A 252 -0.17 -1.78 10.54
N ARG A 253 -1.40 -2.20 10.24
CA ARG A 253 -2.25 -1.62 9.19
C ARG A 253 -3.53 -1.11 9.84
N PRO A 254 -3.48 0.07 10.50
CA PRO A 254 -4.65 0.73 11.10
C PRO A 254 -5.65 1.19 10.06
N ASP A 255 -5.28 1.17 8.79
CA ASP A 255 -6.11 1.53 7.68
C ASP A 255 -7.06 0.41 7.25
N LEU A 256 -6.80 -0.83 7.67
CA LEU A 256 -7.69 -1.96 7.42
C LEU A 256 -8.83 -2.00 8.45
N ARG A 257 -9.94 -2.65 8.08
CA ARG A 257 -11.06 -2.90 8.99
C ARG A 257 -11.39 -4.40 8.96
N PRO A 258 -11.23 -5.11 10.10
CA PRO A 258 -10.57 -4.66 11.34
C PRO A 258 -9.09 -4.28 11.12
N ALA A 259 -8.53 -3.45 12.00
CA ALA A 259 -7.11 -3.06 11.92
C ALA A 259 -6.23 -4.29 12.15
N THR A 260 -5.23 -4.51 11.30
CA THR A 260 -4.41 -5.73 11.37
C THR A 260 -3.04 -5.45 11.93
N LEU A 261 -2.54 -6.31 12.81
CA LEU A 261 -1.17 -6.31 13.31
C LEU A 261 -0.53 -7.66 12.99
N ASN A 262 0.50 -7.62 12.15
CA ASN A 262 1.28 -8.79 11.77
C ASN A 262 2.65 -8.69 12.43
N ILE A 263 3.02 -9.70 13.22
CA ILE A 263 4.26 -9.73 13.97
C ILE A 263 5.05 -10.97 13.55
N THR A 264 6.33 -10.78 13.28
CA THR A 264 7.30 -11.88 13.09
C THR A 264 8.29 -11.89 14.22
N GLY A 265 8.60 -13.07 14.75
CA GLY A 265 9.49 -13.29 15.88
C GLY A 265 10.65 -14.21 15.52
N LYS A 266 11.87 -13.84 15.88
CA LYS A 266 13.07 -14.68 15.73
C LYS A 266 13.68 -14.98 17.11
N PRO A 267 14.03 -16.24 17.43
CA PRO A 267 14.68 -16.58 18.69
C PRO A 267 15.96 -15.79 18.93
N ILE A 268 16.17 -15.35 20.17
CA ILE A 268 17.36 -14.57 20.55
C ILE A 268 18.63 -15.41 20.52
N ILE A 269 18.55 -16.66 20.97
CA ILE A 269 19.75 -17.47 21.32
C ILE A 269 20.08 -18.53 20.25
N SER A 270 19.13 -18.91 19.40
CA SER A 270 19.33 -20.02 18.45
C SER A 270 19.11 -19.61 17.00
N ASN A 271 20.13 -19.79 16.16
CA ASN A 271 20.01 -19.63 14.71
C ASN A 271 19.38 -20.88 14.03
N ASN A 272 18.38 -21.47 14.69
CA ASN A 272 17.80 -22.76 14.32
C ASN A 272 16.75 -22.63 13.18
N GLY A 273 16.61 -21.45 12.58
CA GLY A 273 15.62 -21.16 11.54
C GLY A 273 14.16 -21.15 12.02
N TYR A 274 13.92 -21.25 13.33
CA TYR A 274 12.58 -21.08 13.90
C TYR A 274 12.17 -19.61 13.76
N VAL A 275 11.04 -19.36 13.10
CA VAL A 275 10.43 -18.03 13.01
C VAL A 275 8.99 -18.17 13.43
N SER A 276 8.59 -17.39 14.42
CA SER A 276 7.20 -17.26 14.86
C SER A 276 6.51 -16.20 14.02
N THR A 277 5.29 -16.47 13.57
CA THR A 277 4.47 -15.51 12.83
C THR A 277 3.11 -15.40 13.52
N PHE A 278 2.73 -14.17 13.86
CA PHE A 278 1.45 -13.83 14.45
C PHE A 278 0.72 -12.92 13.46
N GLN A 279 -0.41 -13.39 12.95
CA GLN A 279 -1.24 -12.62 12.00
C GLN A 279 -2.60 -12.41 12.61
N GLY A 280 -2.96 -11.16 12.87
CA GLY A 280 -4.12 -10.88 13.69
C GLY A 280 -4.67 -9.49 13.56
N THR A 281 -5.67 -9.22 14.40
CA THR A 281 -6.43 -7.97 14.42
C THR A 281 -6.33 -7.32 15.79
N VAL A 282 -6.25 -5.98 15.81
CA VAL A 282 -6.21 -5.18 17.04
C VAL A 282 -7.49 -4.37 17.14
N ALA A 283 -8.18 -4.51 18.27
CA ALA A 283 -9.36 -3.72 18.59
C ALA A 283 -9.46 -3.50 20.11
N ASP A 284 -9.66 -2.26 20.54
CA ASP A 284 -9.92 -1.89 21.93
C ASP A 284 -8.91 -2.47 22.95
N GLY A 285 -7.63 -2.46 22.59
CA GLY A 285 -6.56 -3.00 23.43
C GLY A 285 -6.51 -4.52 23.50
N ASN A 286 -7.26 -5.23 22.65
CA ASN A 286 -7.17 -6.67 22.45
C ASN A 286 -6.47 -6.97 21.12
N TYR A 287 -5.65 -8.02 21.12
CA TYR A 287 -5.01 -8.53 19.92
C TYR A 287 -5.31 -10.02 19.79
N GLU A 288 -5.94 -10.39 18.69
CA GLU A 288 -6.32 -11.76 18.38
C GLU A 288 -5.63 -12.19 17.09
N ALA A 289 -4.84 -13.27 17.16
CA ALA A 289 -3.98 -13.66 16.05
C ALA A 289 -3.91 -15.16 15.87
N SER A 290 -3.76 -15.57 14.61
CA SER A 290 -3.25 -16.89 14.27
C SER A 290 -1.75 -16.93 14.55
N PHE A 291 -1.30 -17.95 15.28
CA PHE A 291 0.11 -18.19 15.57
C PHE A 291 0.62 -19.39 14.78
N SER A 292 1.68 -19.21 14.01
CA SER A 292 2.38 -20.26 13.30
C SER A 292 3.89 -20.17 13.47
N SER A 293 4.60 -21.26 13.19
CA SER A 293 6.06 -21.27 13.08
C SER A 293 6.55 -22.05 11.88
N THR A 294 7.76 -21.71 11.41
CA THR A 294 8.42 -22.40 10.29
C THR A 294 8.64 -23.90 10.54
N ARG A 295 8.74 -24.34 11.81
CA ARG A 295 8.99 -25.74 12.15
C ARG A 295 7.74 -26.56 12.42
N LYS A 296 6.70 -25.96 13.00
CA LYS A 296 5.49 -26.67 13.41
C LYS A 296 4.25 -26.34 12.58
N GLY A 297 4.35 -25.38 11.66
CA GLY A 297 3.18 -24.86 10.95
C GLY A 297 2.28 -24.10 11.90
N PHE A 298 0.96 -24.28 11.80
CA PHE A 298 -0.01 -23.61 12.67
C PHE A 298 0.05 -24.16 14.11
N GLU A 299 0.37 -23.31 15.07
CA GLU A 299 0.50 -23.67 16.49
C GLU A 299 -0.77 -23.39 17.30
N GLY A 300 -1.60 -22.44 16.87
CA GLY A 300 -2.88 -22.16 17.51
C GLY A 300 -3.34 -20.71 17.39
N MET A 301 -4.28 -20.33 18.26
CA MET A 301 -4.80 -18.98 18.36
C MET A 301 -4.21 -18.25 19.57
N LEU A 302 -3.64 -17.08 19.32
CA LEU A 302 -3.11 -16.17 20.32
C LEU A 302 -4.17 -15.12 20.69
N TYR A 303 -4.36 -14.92 21.99
CA TYR A 303 -5.23 -13.88 22.54
C TYR A 303 -4.43 -13.05 23.53
N LEU A 304 -4.24 -11.77 23.23
CA LEU A 304 -3.50 -10.82 24.06
C LEU A 304 -4.39 -9.65 24.44
N LYS A 305 -4.15 -9.11 25.64
CA LYS A 305 -4.74 -7.86 26.12
C LYS A 305 -3.64 -6.93 26.60
N LYS A 306 -3.73 -5.66 26.22
CA LYS A 306 -2.78 -4.63 26.63
C LYS A 306 -2.87 -4.38 28.15
N GLY A 307 -1.71 -4.25 28.79
CA GLY A 307 -1.57 -4.10 30.24
C GLY A 307 -1.31 -5.44 30.94
N ASN A 308 -1.72 -5.52 32.21
CA ASN A 308 -1.36 -6.63 33.11
C ASN A 308 -2.52 -7.59 33.39
N THR A 309 -3.64 -7.47 32.68
CA THR A 309 -4.84 -8.28 32.91
C THR A 309 -5.05 -9.24 31.74
N TYR A 310 -5.06 -10.54 32.03
CA TYR A 310 -5.33 -11.57 31.02
C TYR A 310 -6.73 -11.39 30.40
N PRO A 311 -6.90 -11.61 29.09
CA PRO A 311 -8.21 -11.57 28.47
C PRO A 311 -9.07 -12.74 28.97
N ALA A 312 -10.39 -12.57 29.02
CA ALA A 312 -11.33 -13.60 29.48
C ALA A 312 -11.18 -14.92 28.72
N LYS A 313 -10.75 -14.86 27.45
CA LYS A 313 -10.44 -16.02 26.62
C LYS A 313 -9.35 -16.93 27.22
N CYS A 314 -8.54 -16.43 28.14
CA CYS A 314 -7.48 -17.17 28.83
C CYS A 314 -7.90 -17.80 30.17
N ALA A 315 -9.18 -17.73 30.53
CA ALA A 315 -9.67 -18.35 31.76
C ALA A 315 -9.34 -19.86 31.79
N GLY A 316 -8.72 -20.31 32.89
CA GLY A 316 -8.35 -21.71 33.11
C GLY A 316 -7.04 -22.17 32.46
N ILE A 317 -6.33 -21.29 31.75
CA ILE A 317 -5.00 -21.57 31.18
C ILE A 317 -3.93 -21.19 32.20
N LYS A 318 -2.93 -22.05 32.38
CA LYS A 318 -1.79 -21.87 33.27
C LYS A 318 -0.48 -21.78 32.50
#